data_AF-A0A956Y4V7-F1
#
_entry.id   AF-A0A956Y4V7-F1
#
_cell.length_a   1.000
_cell.length_b   1.000
_cell.length_c   1.000
_cell.angle_alpha   90.00
_cell.angle_beta   90.00
_cell.angle_gamma   90.00
#
_symmetry.space_group_name_H-M   'P 1'
#
loop_
_entity.id
_entity.type
_entity.pdbx_description
1 polymer ?
#
loop_
_entity_poly.entity_id
_entity_poly.type
_entity_poly.pdbx_seq_one_letter_code
_entity_poly.pdbx_strand_id
1 'polypeptide(L)'
;GPGNDSTGEPFYGPYDAQELMVDHVDEIGVNMVPFKMLSYLPDEDRYEESDKIEPTQKTLNISGTQVREDYLAQGRLLPEWFSRPEVASILAEAYPPRFRQGACIWFTGLSGSGKSTTAEILISMLLEHGRQVTVLDGDVVRTHLSKGLGFSKEDRDTNIRRIGFVAGEIVRHGGVVICAAISPYRAVRDDIRSMIGEGFMEVFVDTPLEVCEQRDTKGLYAKARRGEIKGFTGIDDPYEAPVNPEIHLTTVDVSPEENARLIIEHLVKEGYLRSVEAVPTA
;
A
#
# COMPACT_ATOMS: atom_id res chain seq x y z
N GLY A 1 21.15 -14.86 12.85
CA GLY A 1 21.36 -15.03 11.40
C GLY A 1 20.20 -14.44 10.62
N PRO A 2 20.20 -14.54 9.27
CA PRO A 2 19.15 -14.03 8.39
C PRO A 2 17.80 -14.76 8.50
N GLY A 3 17.67 -15.73 9.41
CA GLY A 3 16.46 -16.52 9.62
C GLY A 3 16.60 -17.92 9.04
N ASN A 4 15.51 -18.40 8.44
CA ASN A 4 15.44 -19.70 7.78
C ASN A 4 15.55 -19.55 6.27
N ASP A 5 16.03 -20.59 5.60
CA ASP A 5 16.11 -20.69 4.15
C ASP A 5 14.73 -20.98 3.52
N SER A 6 14.69 -21.16 2.20
CA SER A 6 13.45 -21.45 1.46
C SER A 6 12.80 -22.78 1.83
N THR A 7 13.50 -23.67 2.54
CA THR A 7 13.01 -24.96 3.01
C THR A 7 12.51 -24.91 4.46
N GLY A 8 12.72 -23.77 5.14
CA GLY A 8 12.37 -23.58 6.54
C GLY A 8 13.48 -23.98 7.51
N GLU A 9 14.64 -24.41 7.02
CA GLU A 9 15.81 -24.74 7.84
C GLU A 9 16.60 -23.48 8.20
N PRO A 10 17.09 -23.32 9.44
CA PRO A 10 17.86 -22.16 9.84
C PRO A 10 19.22 -22.14 9.14
N PHE A 11 19.62 -20.98 8.59
CA PHE A 11 20.94 -20.83 7.93
C PHE A 11 22.12 -21.10 8.88
N TYR A 12 21.94 -20.82 10.16
CA TYR A 12 22.90 -21.06 11.24
C TYR A 12 22.14 -21.52 12.47
N GLY A 13 22.74 -22.39 13.26
CA GLY A 13 22.23 -22.70 14.58
C GLY A 13 22.22 -21.47 15.51
N PRO A 14 21.44 -21.53 16.61
CA PRO A 14 21.19 -20.38 17.47
C PRO A 14 22.43 -19.87 18.20
N TYR A 15 23.47 -20.71 18.36
CA TYR A 15 24.68 -20.38 19.11
C TYR A 15 25.99 -20.55 18.31
N ASP A 16 25.92 -20.92 17.03
CA ASP A 16 27.10 -21.17 16.18
C ASP A 16 28.07 -19.98 16.13
N ALA A 17 27.53 -18.75 16.17
CA ALA A 17 28.36 -17.54 16.21
C ALA A 17 29.12 -17.40 17.55
N GLN A 18 28.53 -17.84 18.66
CA GLN A 18 29.20 -17.86 19.96
C GLN A 18 30.28 -18.94 19.97
N GLU A 19 29.99 -20.13 19.43
CA GLU A 19 30.94 -21.24 19.32
C GLU A 19 32.16 -20.84 18.47
N LEU A 20 31.94 -20.25 17.30
CA LEU A 20 33.02 -19.78 16.44
C LEU A 20 33.86 -18.68 17.09
N MET A 21 33.26 -17.78 17.86
CA MET A 21 34.00 -16.72 18.54
C MET A 21 34.96 -17.29 19.59
N VAL A 22 34.54 -18.32 20.34
CA VAL A 22 35.38 -19.00 21.34
C VAL A 22 36.65 -19.53 20.71
N ASP A 23 36.56 -20.10 19.50
CA ASP A 23 37.71 -20.66 18.79
C ASP A 23 38.75 -19.60 18.36
N HIS A 24 38.36 -18.32 18.30
CA HIS A 24 39.20 -17.22 17.80
C HIS A 24 39.47 -16.11 18.84
N VAL A 25 39.06 -16.30 20.10
CA VAL A 25 39.13 -15.26 21.14
C VAL A 25 40.55 -14.74 21.37
N ASP A 26 41.54 -15.64 21.38
CA ASP A 26 42.95 -15.32 21.63
C ASP A 26 43.57 -14.55 20.45
N GLU A 27 43.15 -14.86 19.23
CA GLU A 27 43.60 -14.17 18.01
C GLU A 27 43.02 -12.75 17.93
N ILE A 28 41.74 -12.60 18.27
CA ILE A 28 41.01 -11.32 18.20
C ILE A 28 41.42 -10.40 19.36
N GLY A 29 41.77 -10.95 20.52
CA GLY A 29 42.14 -10.20 21.72
C GLY A 29 40.95 -9.51 22.41
N VAL A 30 39.72 -10.01 22.20
CA VAL A 30 38.49 -9.48 22.81
C VAL A 30 37.72 -10.64 23.43
N ASN A 31 37.34 -10.54 24.70
CA ASN A 31 36.53 -11.55 25.38
C ASN A 31 35.03 -11.36 25.12
N MET A 32 34.33 -12.43 24.76
CA MET A 32 32.86 -12.42 24.64
C MET A 32 32.21 -12.58 26.01
N VAL A 33 31.08 -11.90 26.19
CA VAL A 33 30.13 -12.19 27.27
C VAL A 33 28.94 -12.92 26.64
N PRO A 34 28.89 -14.27 26.69
CA PRO A 34 27.80 -15.02 26.09
C PRO A 34 26.53 -14.88 26.92
N PHE A 35 25.39 -15.06 26.25
CA PHE A 35 24.09 -15.19 26.90
C PHE A 35 23.24 -16.20 26.12
N LYS A 36 22.39 -16.96 26.82
CA LYS A 36 21.34 -17.79 26.21
C LYS A 36 20.07 -16.96 25.98
N MET A 37 19.07 -17.57 25.34
CA MET A 37 17.82 -16.85 25.05
C MET A 37 17.17 -16.40 26.37
N LEU A 38 16.92 -15.11 26.52
CA LEU A 38 16.21 -14.58 27.68
C LEU A 38 14.71 -14.70 27.49
N SER A 39 14.00 -15.12 28.54
CA SER A 39 12.53 -15.14 28.58
C SER A 39 12.02 -14.35 29.78
N TYR A 40 10.83 -13.77 29.65
CA TYR A 40 10.19 -13.04 30.75
C TYR A 40 9.38 -13.99 31.64
N LEU A 41 9.58 -13.93 32.95
CA LEU A 41 8.86 -14.68 33.97
C LEU A 41 7.80 -13.77 34.60
N PRO A 42 6.52 -13.84 34.19
CA PRO A 42 5.50 -12.89 34.60
C PRO A 42 5.14 -12.97 36.09
N ASP A 43 5.31 -14.13 36.72
CA ASP A 43 5.01 -14.31 38.14
C ASP A 43 6.10 -13.70 39.05
N GLU A 44 7.29 -13.44 38.49
CA GLU A 44 8.47 -12.92 39.19
C GLU A 44 8.90 -11.53 38.71
N ASP A 45 8.27 -11.00 37.66
CA ASP A 45 8.58 -9.74 36.99
C ASP A 45 10.08 -9.56 36.68
N ARG A 46 10.69 -10.60 36.10
CA ARG A 46 12.12 -10.59 35.72
C ARG A 46 12.39 -11.38 34.45
N TYR A 47 13.57 -11.19 33.88
CA TYR A 47 14.07 -12.00 32.78
C TYR A 47 15.09 -13.01 33.30
N GLU A 48 15.11 -14.18 32.68
CA GLU A 48 16.04 -15.25 33.00
C GLU A 48 16.50 -15.96 31.73
N GLU A 49 17.72 -16.50 31.75
CA GLU A 49 18.26 -17.31 30.66
C GLU A 49 17.53 -18.65 30.56
N SER A 50 17.25 -19.09 29.34
CA SER A 50 16.42 -20.28 29.05
C SER A 50 16.86 -21.56 29.76
N ASP A 51 18.15 -21.73 30.05
CA ASP A 51 18.72 -22.89 30.74
C ASP A 51 18.60 -22.82 32.27
N LYS A 52 18.29 -21.66 32.84
CA LYS A 52 18.06 -21.42 34.27
C LYS A 52 16.58 -21.36 34.65
N ILE A 53 15.69 -21.59 33.69
CA ILE A 53 14.24 -21.59 33.88
C ILE A 53 13.79 -23.04 34.12
N GLU A 54 13.11 -23.27 35.24
CA GLU A 54 12.49 -24.55 35.55
C GLU A 54 11.31 -24.81 34.61
N PRO A 55 11.09 -26.06 34.14
CA PRO A 55 10.01 -26.38 33.20
C PRO A 55 8.60 -26.02 33.68
N THR A 56 8.41 -25.86 34.99
CA THR A 56 7.12 -25.48 35.61
C THR A 56 6.89 -23.97 35.63
N GLN A 57 7.92 -23.15 35.42
CA GLN A 57 7.79 -21.70 35.42
C GLN A 57 7.12 -21.22 34.13
N LYS A 58 6.17 -20.30 34.26
CA LYS A 58 5.53 -19.67 33.11
C LYS A 58 6.52 -18.71 32.46
N THR A 59 6.61 -18.75 31.13
CA THR A 59 7.42 -17.80 30.35
C THR A 59 6.57 -17.05 29.34
N LEU A 60 6.92 -15.80 29.06
CA LEU A 60 6.40 -15.02 27.96
C LEU A 60 7.53 -14.59 27.04
N ASN A 61 7.25 -14.62 25.74
CA ASN A 61 8.12 -14.14 24.69
C ASN A 61 7.27 -13.61 23.53
N ILE A 62 7.73 -12.55 22.86
CA ILE A 62 7.11 -12.01 21.65
C ILE A 62 8.18 -12.06 20.55
N SER A 63 7.89 -12.83 19.49
CA SER A 63 8.75 -12.88 18.32
C SER A 63 8.66 -11.61 17.48
N GLY A 64 9.65 -11.35 16.63
CA GLY A 64 9.62 -10.20 15.71
C GLY A 64 8.42 -10.22 14.74
N THR A 65 7.92 -11.41 14.38
CA THR A 65 6.69 -11.53 13.58
C THR A 65 5.47 -11.07 14.37
N GLN A 66 5.33 -11.50 15.62
CA GLN A 66 4.23 -11.06 16.50
C GLN A 66 4.30 -9.55 16.76
N VAL A 67 5.49 -8.96 16.96
CA VAL A 67 5.65 -7.49 17.05
C VAL A 67 5.02 -6.79 15.84
N ARG A 68 5.29 -7.27 14.63
CA ARG A 68 4.77 -6.66 13.40
C ARG A 68 3.28 -6.92 13.20
N GLU A 69 2.84 -8.17 13.33
CA GLU A 69 1.50 -8.62 12.91
C GLU A 69 0.44 -8.51 14.01
N ASP A 70 0.79 -8.90 15.24
CA ASP A 70 -0.16 -8.94 16.36
C ASP A 70 -0.26 -7.60 17.10
N TYR A 71 0.78 -6.77 17.00
CA TYR A 71 0.87 -5.48 17.69
C TYR A 71 0.82 -4.29 16.72
N LEU A 72 1.92 -4.02 16.01
CA LEU A 72 2.07 -2.78 15.23
C LEU A 72 1.03 -2.67 14.11
N ALA A 73 0.83 -3.72 13.31
CA ALA A 73 -0.16 -3.73 12.23
C ALA A 73 -1.60 -3.55 12.73
N GLN A 74 -1.90 -3.98 13.96
CA GLN A 74 -3.20 -3.83 14.60
C GLN A 74 -3.34 -2.50 15.37
N GLY A 75 -2.26 -1.73 15.49
CA GLY A 75 -2.24 -0.48 16.24
C GLY A 75 -2.26 -0.69 17.76
N ARG A 76 -1.80 -1.86 18.23
CA ARG A 76 -1.64 -2.16 19.66
C ARG A 76 -0.21 -1.84 20.08
N LEU A 77 -0.07 -1.20 21.24
CA LEU A 77 1.24 -0.96 21.83
C LEU A 77 1.87 -2.25 22.34
N LEU A 78 3.19 -2.33 22.26
CA LEU A 78 3.94 -3.44 22.84
C LEU A 78 3.79 -3.42 24.37
N PRO A 79 3.68 -4.59 25.02
CA PRO A 79 3.57 -4.65 26.48
C PRO A 79 4.81 -4.09 27.17
N GLU A 80 4.63 -3.50 28.36
CA GLU A 80 5.73 -2.89 29.12
C GLU A 80 6.81 -3.89 29.53
N TRP A 81 6.43 -5.15 29.76
CA TRP A 81 7.37 -6.23 30.03
C TRP A 81 8.18 -6.63 28.79
N PHE A 82 7.81 -6.21 27.59
CA PHE A 82 8.55 -6.51 26.36
C PHE A 82 9.38 -5.30 25.92
N SER A 83 8.82 -4.10 25.99
CA SER A 83 9.50 -2.87 25.59
C SER A 83 9.07 -1.71 26.48
N ARG A 84 9.99 -0.76 26.70
CA ARG A 84 9.66 0.46 27.44
C ARG A 84 8.56 1.25 26.71
N PRO A 85 7.63 1.91 27.42
CA PRO A 85 6.54 2.66 26.79
C PRO A 85 7.00 3.67 25.72
N GLU A 86 8.13 4.35 25.95
CA GLU A 86 8.69 5.34 25.03
C GLU A 86 9.16 4.68 23.72
N VAL A 87 9.80 3.50 23.83
CA VAL A 87 10.25 2.73 22.66
C VAL A 87 9.05 2.18 21.90
N ALA A 88 8.04 1.65 22.61
CA ALA A 88 6.80 1.18 22.01
C ALA A 88 6.07 2.31 21.26
N SER A 89 6.05 3.53 21.80
CA SER A 89 5.47 4.70 21.15
C SER A 89 6.21 5.07 19.86
N ILE A 90 7.54 5.15 19.91
CA ILE A 90 8.37 5.46 18.72
C ILE A 90 8.16 4.41 17.63
N LEU A 91 8.08 3.12 18.00
CA LEU A 91 7.81 2.04 17.04
C LEU A 91 6.40 2.14 16.44
N ALA A 92 5.39 2.46 17.25
CA ALA A 92 4.01 2.62 16.76
C ALA A 92 3.86 3.83 15.81
N GLU A 93 4.66 4.89 16.00
CA GLU A 93 4.72 6.02 15.08
C GLU A 93 5.45 5.68 13.77
N ALA A 94 6.58 4.98 13.85
CA ALA A 94 7.36 4.57 12.70
C ALA A 94 6.66 3.49 11.84
N TYR A 95 5.88 2.62 12.49
CA TYR A 95 5.14 1.52 11.87
C TYR A 95 3.65 1.64 12.20
N PRO A 96 2.96 2.64 11.62
CA PRO A 96 1.55 2.83 11.88
C PRO A 96 0.74 1.64 11.38
N PRO A 97 -0.39 1.32 12.01
CA PRO A 97 -1.28 0.27 11.54
C PRO A 97 -1.84 0.59 10.14
N ARG A 98 -2.26 -0.44 9.39
CA ARG A 98 -2.70 -0.27 7.98
C ARG A 98 -3.78 0.79 7.78
N PHE A 99 -4.74 0.91 8.69
CA PHE A 99 -5.81 1.92 8.60
C PHE A 99 -5.32 3.38 8.79
N ARG A 100 -4.05 3.55 9.20
CA ARG A 100 -3.34 4.84 9.27
C ARG A 100 -2.30 5.01 8.16
N GLN A 101 -1.95 3.97 7.44
CA GLN A 101 -0.99 4.02 6.33
C GLN A 101 -1.61 4.69 5.09
N GLY A 102 -0.76 5.16 4.18
CA GLY A 102 -1.21 5.76 2.94
C GLY A 102 -1.69 4.73 1.93
N ALA A 103 -2.56 5.14 1.01
CA ALA A 103 -3.08 4.30 -0.06
C ALA A 103 -3.24 5.11 -1.35
N CYS A 104 -2.86 4.53 -2.48
CA CYS A 104 -3.04 5.07 -3.82
C CYS A 104 -4.13 4.27 -4.53
N ILE A 105 -5.27 4.94 -4.76
CA ILE A 105 -6.40 4.39 -5.49
C ILE A 105 -6.28 4.88 -6.93
N TRP A 106 -5.74 4.02 -7.79
CA TRP A 106 -5.38 4.34 -9.16
C TRP A 106 -6.46 3.88 -10.13
N PHE A 107 -7.32 4.81 -10.54
CA PHE A 107 -8.32 4.56 -11.58
C PHE A 107 -7.67 4.58 -12.97
N THR A 108 -7.89 3.50 -13.72
CA THR A 108 -7.54 3.37 -15.14
C THR A 108 -8.74 2.94 -15.98
N GLY A 109 -8.80 3.38 -17.24
CA GLY A 109 -9.90 3.10 -18.15
C GLY A 109 -10.02 4.15 -19.25
N LEU A 110 -10.84 3.88 -20.26
CA LEU A 110 -11.06 4.78 -21.40
C LEU A 110 -11.59 6.17 -21.00
N SER A 111 -11.39 7.19 -21.83
CA SER A 111 -12.04 8.49 -21.63
C SER A 111 -13.57 8.30 -21.58
N GLY A 112 -14.29 9.00 -20.71
CA GLY A 112 -15.76 8.80 -20.59
C GLY A 112 -16.20 7.51 -19.89
N SER A 113 -15.27 6.69 -19.36
CA SER A 113 -15.61 5.46 -18.64
C SER A 113 -16.25 5.66 -17.26
N GLY A 114 -16.32 6.88 -16.73
CA GLY A 114 -16.91 7.16 -15.40
C GLY A 114 -15.94 7.18 -14.22
N LYS A 115 -14.61 7.18 -14.47
CA LYS A 115 -13.57 7.31 -13.43
C LYS A 115 -13.79 8.51 -12.50
N SER A 116 -13.87 9.72 -13.06
CA SER A 116 -14.00 10.95 -12.26
C SER A 116 -15.28 10.97 -11.43
N THR A 117 -16.40 10.52 -12.00
CA THR A 117 -17.69 10.45 -11.29
C THR A 117 -17.65 9.48 -10.11
N THR A 118 -17.04 8.30 -10.29
CA THR A 118 -16.86 7.33 -9.20
C THR A 118 -15.89 7.85 -8.14
N ALA A 119 -14.79 8.49 -8.58
CA ALA A 119 -13.81 9.11 -7.70
C ALA A 119 -14.43 10.22 -6.84
N GLU A 120 -15.29 11.06 -7.40
CA GLU A 120 -15.98 12.14 -6.66
C GLU A 120 -16.82 11.60 -5.50
N ILE A 121 -17.59 10.54 -5.72
CA ILE A 121 -18.39 9.90 -4.67
C ILE A 121 -17.48 9.22 -3.63
N LEU A 122 -16.43 8.54 -4.11
CA LEU A 122 -15.47 7.88 -3.24
C LEU A 122 -14.78 8.85 -2.27
N ILE A 123 -14.51 10.10 -2.68
CA ILE A 123 -13.94 11.12 -1.79
C ILE A 123 -14.83 11.33 -0.57
N SER A 124 -16.14 11.51 -0.76
CA SER A 124 -17.08 11.69 0.34
C SER A 124 -17.07 10.49 1.29
N MET A 125 -17.10 9.27 0.75
CA MET A 125 -17.07 8.05 1.56
C MET A 125 -15.75 7.90 2.34
N LEU A 126 -14.61 8.24 1.77
CA LEU A 126 -13.32 8.22 2.47
C LEU A 126 -13.24 9.26 3.59
N LEU A 127 -13.81 10.45 3.37
CA LEU A 127 -13.89 11.50 4.39
C LEU A 127 -14.78 11.06 5.56
N GLU A 128 -15.88 10.35 5.30
CA GLU A 128 -16.73 9.75 6.35
C GLU A 128 -15.97 8.72 7.21
N HIS A 129 -14.94 8.07 6.64
CA HIS A 129 -14.03 7.18 7.37
C HIS A 129 -12.85 7.91 8.04
N GLY A 130 -12.89 9.25 8.08
CA GLY A 130 -11.85 10.08 8.71
C GLY A 130 -10.53 10.14 7.94
N ARG A 131 -10.54 9.79 6.65
CA ARG A 131 -9.35 9.82 5.80
C ARG A 131 -9.34 11.07 4.94
N GLN A 132 -8.28 11.87 5.06
CA GLN A 132 -8.04 12.97 4.12
C GLN A 132 -7.57 12.42 2.78
N VAL A 133 -8.08 13.00 1.70
CA VAL A 133 -7.86 12.54 0.33
C VAL A 133 -7.25 13.64 -0.51
N THR A 134 -6.15 13.32 -1.19
CA THR A 134 -5.61 14.15 -2.28
C THR A 134 -6.11 13.61 -3.61
N VAL A 135 -6.56 14.50 -4.50
CA VAL A 135 -7.03 14.11 -5.83
C VAL A 135 -6.02 14.56 -6.88
N LEU A 136 -5.54 13.61 -7.68
CA LEU A 136 -4.70 13.83 -8.84
C LEU A 136 -5.49 13.42 -10.10
N ASP A 137 -6.40 14.30 -10.52
CA ASP A 137 -7.22 14.10 -11.70
C ASP A 137 -6.63 14.79 -12.96
N GLY A 138 -7.24 14.52 -14.11
CA GLY A 138 -6.75 15.06 -15.39
C GLY A 138 -6.62 16.58 -15.42
N ASP A 139 -7.48 17.34 -14.74
CA ASP A 139 -7.49 18.80 -14.82
C ASP A 139 -6.50 19.44 -13.84
N VAL A 140 -6.37 18.93 -12.61
CA VAL A 140 -5.32 19.33 -11.65
C VAL A 140 -3.94 19.00 -12.19
N VAL A 141 -3.74 17.77 -12.69
CA VAL A 141 -2.45 17.32 -13.23
C VAL A 141 -2.07 18.16 -14.46
N ARG A 142 -3.00 18.41 -15.39
CA ARG A 142 -2.72 19.24 -16.58
C ARG A 142 -2.29 20.66 -16.23
N THR A 143 -2.90 21.24 -15.19
CA THR A 143 -2.61 22.61 -14.77
C THR A 143 -1.23 22.73 -14.11
N HIS A 144 -0.86 21.76 -13.28
CA HIS A 144 0.30 21.90 -12.38
C HIS A 144 1.50 20.99 -12.71
N LEU A 145 1.26 19.82 -13.31
CA LEU A 145 2.26 18.76 -13.46
C LEU A 145 2.60 18.43 -14.93
N SER A 146 1.67 18.68 -15.87
CA SER A 146 1.85 18.33 -17.29
C SER A 146 2.25 19.51 -18.18
N LYS A 147 2.46 20.72 -17.64
CA LYS A 147 2.82 21.88 -18.47
C LYS A 147 4.11 21.59 -19.25
N GLY A 148 4.04 21.75 -20.58
CA GLY A 148 5.15 21.47 -21.50
C GLY A 148 5.18 20.06 -22.09
N LEU A 149 4.27 19.16 -21.69
CA LEU A 149 4.09 17.86 -22.34
C LEU A 149 3.07 17.97 -23.49
N GLY A 150 3.36 17.30 -24.60
CA GLY A 150 2.43 17.12 -25.72
C GLY A 150 1.55 15.88 -25.55
N PHE A 151 1.23 15.23 -26.66
CA PHE A 151 0.34 14.05 -26.71
C PHE A 151 1.02 12.80 -27.28
N SER A 152 2.36 12.81 -27.43
CA SER A 152 3.12 11.62 -27.84
C SER A 152 2.99 10.52 -26.79
N LYS A 153 3.37 9.30 -27.17
CA LYS A 153 3.43 8.18 -26.23
C LYS A 153 4.37 8.48 -25.07
N GLU A 154 5.56 9.00 -25.37
CA GLU A 154 6.59 9.36 -24.39
C GLU A 154 6.12 10.45 -23.43
N ASP A 155 5.37 11.44 -23.92
CA ASP A 155 4.80 12.51 -23.10
C ASP A 155 3.71 11.98 -22.16
N ARG A 156 2.86 11.06 -22.65
CA ARG A 156 1.86 10.38 -21.81
C ARG A 156 2.52 9.53 -20.74
N ASP A 157 3.50 8.73 -21.12
CA ASP A 157 4.27 7.89 -20.20
C ASP A 157 4.92 8.76 -19.10
N THR A 158 5.53 9.88 -19.50
CA THR A 158 6.13 10.84 -18.57
C THR A 158 5.09 11.46 -17.65
N ASN A 159 3.93 11.85 -18.17
CA ASN A 159 2.85 12.39 -17.37
C ASN A 159 2.37 11.39 -16.31
N ILE A 160 2.15 10.14 -16.70
CA ILE A 160 1.71 9.08 -15.80
C ILE A 160 2.77 8.81 -14.71
N ARG A 161 4.05 8.74 -15.06
CA ARG A 161 5.14 8.62 -14.07
C ARG A 161 5.22 9.80 -13.11
N ARG A 162 4.96 11.03 -13.55
CA ARG A 162 4.90 12.22 -12.67
C ARG A 162 3.77 12.11 -11.66
N ILE A 163 2.58 11.71 -12.10
CA ILE A 163 1.45 11.46 -11.19
C ILE A 163 1.83 10.38 -10.18
N GLY A 164 2.40 9.26 -10.67
CA GLY A 164 2.83 8.15 -9.82
C GLY A 164 3.85 8.54 -8.76
N PHE A 165 4.84 9.37 -9.11
CA PHE A 165 5.82 9.89 -8.15
C PHE A 165 5.16 10.71 -7.05
N VAL A 166 4.30 11.68 -7.41
CA VAL A 166 3.58 12.51 -6.43
C VAL A 166 2.66 11.65 -5.56
N ALA A 167 1.95 10.69 -6.16
CA ALA A 167 1.11 9.74 -5.44
C ALA A 167 1.91 8.91 -4.43
N GLY A 168 3.08 8.40 -4.83
CA GLY A 168 3.97 7.64 -3.95
C GLY A 168 4.47 8.45 -2.76
N GLU A 169 4.82 9.72 -2.98
CA GLU A 169 5.21 10.62 -1.88
C GLU A 169 4.05 10.86 -0.90
N ILE A 170 2.82 11.05 -1.40
CA ILE A 170 1.63 11.17 -0.54
C ILE A 170 1.39 9.90 0.27
N VAL A 171 1.50 8.72 -0.37
CA VAL A 171 1.34 7.41 0.30
C VAL A 171 2.40 7.23 1.38
N ARG A 172 3.66 7.56 1.08
CA ARG A 172 4.78 7.47 2.03
C ARG A 172 4.56 8.30 3.29
N HIS A 173 3.86 9.43 3.18
CA HIS A 173 3.49 10.29 4.30
C HIS A 173 2.15 9.95 4.94
N GLY A 174 1.57 8.77 4.66
CA GLY A 174 0.35 8.27 5.29
C GLY A 174 -0.96 8.79 4.65
N GLY A 175 -0.87 9.56 3.56
CA GLY A 175 -2.02 10.14 2.88
C GLY A 175 -2.74 9.16 1.96
N VAL A 176 -4.05 9.36 1.77
CA VAL A 176 -4.81 8.68 0.72
C VAL A 176 -4.80 9.55 -0.53
N VAL A 177 -4.50 8.96 -1.68
CA VAL A 177 -4.50 9.65 -2.97
C VAL A 177 -5.38 8.91 -3.96
N ILE A 178 -6.25 9.65 -4.65
CA ILE A 178 -7.01 9.14 -5.79
C ILE A 178 -6.39 9.69 -7.07
N CYS A 179 -5.99 8.81 -7.97
CA CYS A 179 -5.49 9.16 -9.29
C CYS A 179 -6.51 8.74 -10.34
N ALA A 180 -7.00 9.69 -11.14
CA ALA A 180 -7.95 9.42 -12.22
C ALA A 180 -7.35 9.76 -13.58
N ALA A 181 -6.64 8.79 -14.18
CA ALA A 181 -5.95 8.96 -15.46
C ALA A 181 -6.35 7.85 -16.44
N ILE A 182 -6.24 8.10 -17.75
CA ILE A 182 -6.44 7.04 -18.75
C ILE A 182 -5.37 5.96 -18.56
N SER A 183 -4.10 6.38 -18.38
CA SER A 183 -2.94 5.50 -18.13
C SER A 183 -2.93 4.26 -19.02
N PRO A 184 -2.89 4.40 -20.36
CA PRO A 184 -3.24 3.31 -21.28
C PRO A 184 -2.25 2.14 -21.32
N TYR A 185 -0.97 2.38 -21.02
CA TYR A 185 0.08 1.37 -21.15
C TYR A 185 0.36 0.68 -19.82
N ARG A 186 0.34 -0.65 -19.82
CA ARG A 186 0.44 -1.47 -18.62
C ARG A 186 1.81 -1.35 -17.96
N ALA A 187 2.88 -1.39 -18.74
CA ALA A 187 4.25 -1.27 -18.24
C ALA A 187 4.46 -0.03 -17.35
N VAL A 188 3.84 1.11 -17.70
CA VAL A 188 3.96 2.34 -16.88
C VAL A 188 3.15 2.22 -15.59
N ARG A 189 2.00 1.54 -15.60
CA ARG A 189 1.24 1.27 -14.37
C ARG A 189 1.97 0.28 -13.47
N ASP A 190 2.65 -0.71 -14.05
CA ASP A 190 3.50 -1.67 -13.32
C ASP A 190 4.72 -0.98 -12.69
N ASP A 191 5.33 0.00 -13.37
CA ASP A 191 6.39 0.85 -12.80
C ASP A 191 5.89 1.59 -11.56
N ILE A 192 4.69 2.18 -11.62
CA ILE A 192 4.08 2.92 -10.51
C ILE A 192 3.71 1.98 -9.37
N ARG A 193 3.10 0.84 -9.67
CA ARG A 193 2.79 -0.22 -8.71
C ARG A 193 4.05 -0.63 -7.96
N SER A 194 5.16 -0.84 -8.67
CA SER A 194 6.45 -1.20 -8.06
C SER A 194 7.02 -0.07 -7.21
N MET A 195 6.83 1.19 -7.62
CA MET A 195 7.29 2.36 -6.87
C MET A 195 6.52 2.57 -5.56
N ILE A 196 5.22 2.34 -5.56
CA ILE A 196 4.33 2.57 -4.40
C ILE A 196 4.27 1.36 -3.47
N GLY A 197 4.37 0.14 -4.00
CA GLY A 197 4.34 -1.10 -3.21
C GLY A 197 2.94 -1.46 -2.70
N GLU A 198 2.84 -1.99 -1.48
CA GLU A 198 1.59 -2.52 -0.92
C GLU A 198 0.42 -1.51 -0.89
N GLY A 199 0.72 -0.21 -0.83
CA GLY A 199 -0.29 0.84 -0.82
C GLY A 199 -0.96 1.11 -2.18
N PHE A 200 -0.55 0.45 -3.27
CA PHE A 200 -1.11 0.68 -4.61
C PHE A 200 -2.30 -0.23 -4.91
N MET A 201 -3.40 0.36 -5.33
CA MET A 201 -4.61 -0.35 -5.74
C MET A 201 -5.07 0.12 -7.11
N GLU A 202 -4.99 -0.76 -8.09
CA GLU A 202 -5.45 -0.50 -9.45
C GLU A 202 -6.94 -0.78 -9.57
N VAL A 203 -7.68 0.27 -9.90
CA VAL A 203 -9.12 0.24 -10.15
C VAL A 203 -9.35 0.29 -11.65
N PHE A 204 -9.67 -0.87 -12.24
CA PHE A 204 -10.00 -0.97 -13.65
C PHE A 204 -11.46 -0.61 -13.88
N VAL A 205 -11.71 0.52 -14.56
CA VAL A 205 -13.05 0.96 -14.98
C VAL A 205 -13.32 0.49 -16.40
N ASP A 206 -13.88 -0.71 -16.49
CA ASP A 206 -14.11 -1.47 -17.71
C ASP A 206 -15.46 -1.10 -18.35
N THR A 207 -15.45 0.03 -19.05
CA THR A 207 -16.60 0.50 -19.81
C THR A 207 -16.35 0.29 -21.29
N PRO A 208 -17.26 -0.36 -22.02
CA PRO A 208 -17.11 -0.54 -23.46
C PRO A 208 -16.86 0.78 -24.20
N LEU A 209 -16.04 0.74 -25.24
CA LEU A 209 -15.66 1.93 -26.03
C LEU A 209 -16.90 2.62 -26.60
N GLU A 210 -17.88 1.86 -27.08
CA GLU A 210 -19.11 2.38 -27.69
C GLU A 210 -19.92 3.20 -26.67
N VAL A 211 -19.96 2.75 -25.42
CA VAL A 211 -20.62 3.47 -24.32
C VAL A 211 -19.82 4.72 -23.95
N CYS A 212 -18.49 4.64 -23.93
CA CYS A 212 -17.62 5.79 -23.72
C CYS A 212 -17.80 6.87 -24.80
N GLU A 213 -17.93 6.47 -26.06
CA GLU A 213 -18.19 7.35 -27.21
C GLU A 213 -19.59 8.00 -27.12
N GLN A 214 -20.61 7.26 -26.70
CA GLN A 214 -21.95 7.81 -26.46
C GLN A 214 -21.96 8.86 -25.34
N ARG A 215 -21.11 8.67 -24.32
CA ARG A 215 -20.95 9.57 -23.17
C ARG A 215 -19.92 10.69 -23.42
N ASP A 216 -19.54 10.99 -24.68
CA ASP A 216 -18.49 11.96 -25.05
C ASP A 216 -18.84 13.43 -24.72
N THR A 217 -18.89 13.77 -23.43
CA THR A 217 -19.22 15.11 -22.93
C THR A 217 -18.25 16.19 -23.39
N LYS A 218 -17.01 15.82 -23.72
CA LYS A 218 -15.95 16.74 -24.16
C LYS A 218 -15.84 16.82 -25.70
N GLY A 219 -16.61 16.03 -26.44
CA GLY A 219 -16.56 15.95 -27.91
C GLY A 219 -15.21 15.44 -28.45
N LEU A 220 -14.41 14.76 -27.62
CA LEU A 220 -13.06 14.33 -27.96
C LEU A 220 -13.07 13.09 -28.85
N TYR A 221 -13.97 12.15 -28.61
CA TYR A 221 -14.17 10.99 -29.47
C TYR A 221 -14.67 11.42 -30.85
N ALA A 222 -15.64 12.34 -30.91
CA ALA A 222 -16.14 12.85 -32.17
C ALA A 222 -15.03 13.54 -33.00
N LYS A 223 -14.15 14.31 -32.36
CA LYS A 223 -12.98 14.94 -33.02
C LYS A 223 -11.95 13.91 -33.48
N ALA A 224 -11.67 12.89 -32.66
CA ALA A 224 -10.76 11.80 -33.02
C ALA A 224 -11.28 11.01 -34.23
N ARG A 225 -12.57 10.65 -34.25
CA ARG A 225 -13.22 9.96 -35.39
C ARG A 225 -13.17 10.77 -36.69
N ARG A 226 -13.11 12.10 -36.62
CA ARG A 226 -12.91 12.99 -37.78
C ARG A 226 -11.45 13.22 -38.15
N GLY A 227 -10.49 12.62 -37.44
CA GLY A 227 -9.05 12.75 -37.68
C GLY A 227 -8.45 14.08 -37.21
N GLU A 228 -9.19 14.89 -36.44
CA GLU A 228 -8.72 16.16 -35.89
C GLU A 228 -7.77 15.96 -34.71
N ILE A 229 -7.89 14.83 -34.00
CA ILE A 229 -7.02 14.42 -32.90
C ILE A 229 -6.39 13.08 -33.26
N LYS A 230 -5.06 13.04 -33.39
CA LYS A 230 -4.31 11.80 -33.69
C LYS A 230 -3.88 11.09 -32.41
N GLY A 231 -3.80 9.77 -32.48
CA GLY A 231 -3.32 8.93 -31.37
C GLY A 231 -4.27 8.95 -30.18
N PHE A 232 -5.58 9.09 -30.40
CA PHE A 232 -6.54 9.08 -29.31
C PHE A 232 -6.74 7.65 -28.78
N THR A 233 -6.62 7.47 -27.46
CA THR A 233 -6.71 6.15 -26.83
C THR A 233 -8.07 5.50 -27.07
N GLY A 234 -8.08 4.25 -27.53
CA GLY A 234 -9.26 3.49 -27.92
C GLY A 234 -9.69 3.71 -29.37
N ILE A 235 -9.07 4.65 -30.10
CA ILE A 235 -9.33 4.90 -31.53
C ILE A 235 -8.10 4.53 -32.35
N ASP A 236 -7.03 5.33 -32.24
CA ASP A 236 -5.79 5.17 -33.01
C ASP A 236 -4.60 4.74 -32.13
N ASP A 237 -4.74 4.82 -30.80
CA ASP A 237 -3.75 4.42 -29.79
C ASP A 237 -4.37 3.35 -28.89
N PRO A 238 -3.68 2.23 -28.57
CA PRO A 238 -4.26 1.14 -27.81
C PRO A 238 -4.52 1.51 -26.35
N TYR A 239 -5.47 0.80 -25.74
CA TYR A 239 -5.64 0.73 -24.30
C TYR A 239 -5.30 -0.70 -23.84
N GLU A 240 -4.24 -0.85 -23.05
CA GLU A 240 -3.81 -2.13 -22.51
C GLU A 240 -4.50 -2.34 -21.15
N ALA A 241 -5.59 -3.10 -21.14
CA ALA A 241 -6.33 -3.38 -19.91
C ALA A 241 -5.42 -4.04 -18.84
N PRO A 242 -5.63 -3.73 -17.53
CA PRO A 242 -4.96 -4.41 -16.43
C PRO A 242 -5.24 -5.91 -16.45
N VAL A 243 -4.23 -6.73 -16.13
CA VAL A 243 -4.42 -8.20 -16.06
C VAL A 243 -4.98 -8.61 -14.70
N ASN A 244 -4.42 -8.03 -13.63
CA ASN A 244 -4.77 -8.36 -12.25
C ASN A 244 -5.01 -7.06 -11.47
N PRO A 245 -6.07 -6.28 -11.80
CA PRO A 245 -6.42 -5.13 -10.98
C PRO A 245 -6.91 -5.60 -9.61
N GLU A 246 -6.61 -4.83 -8.56
CA GLU A 246 -7.19 -5.06 -7.23
C GLU A 246 -8.72 -4.96 -7.25
N ILE A 247 -9.24 -4.07 -8.11
CA ILE A 247 -10.67 -3.76 -8.20
C ILE A 247 -11.08 -3.63 -9.67
N HIS A 248 -12.08 -4.40 -10.08
CA HIS A 248 -12.65 -4.35 -11.42
C HIS A 248 -14.08 -3.82 -11.35
N LEU A 249 -14.35 -2.73 -12.06
CA LEU A 249 -15.63 -2.05 -12.09
C LEU A 249 -16.22 -2.08 -13.49
N THR A 250 -17.52 -2.29 -13.57
CA THR A 250 -18.31 -2.07 -14.79
C THR A 250 -19.21 -0.86 -14.58
N THR A 251 -19.53 -0.12 -15.65
CA THR A 251 -20.38 1.10 -15.54
C THR A 251 -21.62 1.06 -16.43
N VAL A 252 -21.92 -0.12 -16.97
CA VAL A 252 -23.18 -0.42 -17.64
C VAL A 252 -24.06 -1.07 -16.60
N ASP A 253 -25.25 -0.50 -16.37
CA ASP A 253 -26.24 -0.96 -15.38
C ASP A 253 -25.78 -0.96 -13.92
N VAL A 254 -24.63 -0.35 -13.62
CA VAL A 254 -24.10 -0.15 -12.26
C VAL A 254 -23.89 1.34 -12.01
N SER A 255 -24.42 1.84 -10.90
CA SER A 255 -24.28 3.25 -10.55
C SER A 255 -22.84 3.59 -10.09
N PRO A 256 -22.39 4.83 -10.26
CA PRO A 256 -21.12 5.29 -9.69
C PRO A 256 -21.04 5.11 -8.17
N GLU A 257 -22.17 5.17 -7.47
CA GLU A 257 -22.25 4.99 -6.02
C GLU A 257 -22.02 3.54 -5.59
N GLU A 258 -22.63 2.58 -6.30
CA GLU A 258 -22.36 1.15 -6.11
C GLU A 258 -20.90 0.81 -6.39
N ASN A 259 -20.33 1.36 -7.46
CA ASN A 259 -18.91 1.19 -7.77
C ASN A 259 -17.99 1.78 -6.69
N ALA A 260 -18.33 2.95 -6.13
CA ALA A 260 -17.57 3.55 -5.04
C ALA A 260 -17.65 2.68 -3.76
N ARG A 261 -18.81 2.07 -3.47
CA ARG A 261 -18.96 1.13 -2.35
C ARG A 261 -18.06 -0.09 -2.48
N LEU A 262 -17.95 -0.68 -3.68
CA LEU A 262 -17.03 -1.80 -3.93
C LEU A 262 -15.58 -1.44 -3.58
N ILE A 263 -15.18 -0.19 -3.84
CA ILE A 263 -13.84 0.29 -3.48
C ILE A 263 -13.69 0.41 -1.95
N ILE A 264 -14.70 0.95 -1.26
CA ILE A 264 -14.70 1.02 0.21
C ILE A 264 -14.63 -0.37 0.83
N GLU A 265 -15.43 -1.33 0.34
CA GLU A 265 -15.42 -2.71 0.82
C GLU A 265 -14.04 -3.37 0.65
N HIS A 266 -13.40 -3.15 -0.49
CA HIS A 266 -12.04 -3.62 -0.73
C HIS A 266 -11.04 -3.00 0.26
N LEU A 267 -11.10 -1.67 0.45
CA LEU A 267 -10.22 -0.97 1.38
C LEU A 267 -10.40 -1.40 2.84
N VAL A 268 -11.63 -1.69 3.27
CA VAL A 268 -11.92 -2.25 4.59
C VAL A 268 -11.35 -3.66 4.72
N LYS A 269 -11.55 -4.50 3.70
CA LYS A 269 -11.03 -5.87 3.67
C LYS A 269 -9.51 -5.93 3.77
N GLU A 270 -8.80 -5.06 3.06
CA GLU A 270 -7.33 -4.99 3.07
C GLU A 270 -6.76 -4.26 4.31
N GLY A 271 -7.64 -3.67 5.14
CA GLY A 271 -7.30 -3.02 6.40
C GLY A 271 -6.85 -1.56 6.28
N TYR A 272 -7.02 -0.94 5.11
CA TYR A 272 -6.74 0.48 4.88
C TYR A 272 -7.84 1.41 5.41
N LEU A 273 -9.03 0.87 5.65
CA LEU A 273 -10.13 1.53 6.35
C LEU A 273 -10.60 0.67 7.53
N ARG A 274 -11.09 1.33 8.59
CA ARG A 274 -11.85 0.65 9.65
C ARG A 274 -13.30 0.52 9.19
N SER A 275 -13.97 -0.57 9.56
CA SER A 275 -15.43 -0.65 9.42
C SER A 275 -16.10 0.50 10.20
N VAL A 276 -17.14 1.10 9.63
CA VAL A 276 -17.90 2.20 10.24
C VAL A 276 -18.49 1.81 11.60
N GLU A 277 -18.82 0.52 11.80
CA GLU A 277 -19.29 -0.01 13.09
C GLU A 277 -18.19 -0.04 14.18
N ALA A 278 -16.92 0.03 13.79
CA ALA A 278 -15.78 -0.02 14.70
C ALA A 278 -15.24 1.36 15.09
N VAL A 279 -15.87 2.44 14.63
CA VAL A 279 -15.56 3.80 15.08
C VAL A 279 -16.32 4.03 16.39
N PRO A 280 -15.65 4.11 17.56
CA PRO A 280 -16.35 4.47 18.78
C PRO A 280 -16.95 5.85 18.57
N THR A 281 -18.27 5.98 18.74
CA THR A 281 -18.90 7.30 18.88
C THR A 281 -18.17 8.03 20.00
N ALA A 282 -17.56 9.17 19.63
CA ALA A 282 -16.86 10.05 20.56
C ALA A 282 -17.78 10.55 21.68
#